data_AF-A0A6B1EBY9-F1
#
_entry.id   AF-A0A6B1EBY9-F1
#
_cell.length_a   1.000
_cell.length_b   1.000
_cell.length_c   1.000
_cell.angle_alpha   90.00
_cell.angle_beta   90.00
_cell.angle_gamma   90.00
#
_symmetry.space_group_name_H-M   'P 1'
#
loop_
_entity.id
_entity.type
_entity.pdbx_description
1 polymer ?
#
loop_
_entity_poly.entity_id
_entity_poly.type
_entity_poly.pdbx_seq_one_letter_code
_entity_poly.pdbx_strand_id
1 'polypeptide(L)'
;MVVMPPAFRPRFRRGAAADETGEAGDELDSGEAGDDLSDAGGDHPGGGGVGDEAEDGASDDAGEWLAYDFHEWSLESRVMLEQLLTVDQVVHSWQGTTLMVHESLETTVDGLVEEVEETEEAKEAIARPIGPDEPLTAFELAEWPEALRSELMERLVQARVPHILDTGGDTGDPGAGDPGADDAEVAGVDAPESDAEPGPVCDLLVREADEERVEVVIDDLLAREEEADFEEMDGLEVNRLLSDLFMACDRLRRDPRDFDGLRGVLAHAPRVARVRTPFGFSAPSWRNLRNAAGDLLAMVEDEDSDAEDLRELAHRMSDTLRMLI
;
A
#
# COMPACT_ATOMS: atom_id res chain seq x y z
N MET A 1 21.20 26.64 -17.26
CA MET A 1 20.83 27.12 -15.91
C MET A 1 19.34 26.88 -15.80
N VAL A 2 18.96 25.66 -15.44
CA VAL A 2 17.57 25.21 -15.36
C VAL A 2 17.04 25.67 -14.01
N VAL A 3 16.01 26.52 -14.02
CA VAL A 3 15.34 26.99 -12.81
C VAL A 3 14.44 25.85 -12.34
N MET A 4 14.80 25.24 -11.20
CA MET A 4 13.93 24.28 -10.52
C MET A 4 12.67 24.98 -10.00
N PRO A 5 11.48 24.36 -10.08
CA PRO A 5 10.29 24.89 -9.42
C PRO A 5 10.44 24.82 -7.89
N PRO A 6 9.77 25.73 -7.14
CA PRO A 6 9.88 25.76 -5.69
C PRO A 6 9.23 24.51 -5.06
N ALA A 7 9.94 23.93 -4.08
CA ALA A 7 9.47 22.82 -3.27
C ALA A 7 8.06 23.10 -2.70
N PHE A 8 7.13 22.18 -2.99
CA PHE A 8 5.78 22.16 -2.46
C PHE A 8 5.85 22.07 -0.93
N ARG A 9 5.25 23.04 -0.23
CA ARG A 9 5.17 23.02 1.23
C ARG A 9 3.93 22.22 1.64
N PRO A 10 4.02 21.32 2.63
CA PRO A 10 2.83 20.68 3.17
C PRO A 10 2.02 21.75 3.92
N ARG A 11 0.82 22.04 3.45
CA ARG A 11 -0.16 22.85 4.18
C ARG A 11 -1.39 22.01 4.43
N PHE A 12 -1.41 21.31 5.57
CA PHE A 12 -2.63 20.71 6.07
C PHE A 12 -3.15 21.39 7.35
N ARG A 13 -4.48 21.57 7.30
CA ARG A 13 -5.49 21.62 8.37
C ARG A 13 -5.52 22.83 9.33
N ARG A 14 -6.69 23.50 9.35
CA ARG A 14 -7.47 23.72 10.60
C ARG A 14 -8.94 24.12 10.40
N GLY A 15 -9.81 23.33 11.03
CA GLY A 15 -11.13 23.65 11.62
C GLY A 15 -11.87 22.33 11.88
N ALA A 16 -12.37 21.94 13.07
CA ALA A 16 -12.60 22.53 14.40
C ALA A 16 -12.55 21.36 15.44
N ALA A 17 -11.97 21.50 16.65
CA ALA A 17 -12.62 21.73 17.97
C ALA A 17 -13.93 20.95 18.19
N ALA A 18 -14.25 20.27 19.31
CA ALA A 18 -13.69 19.96 20.63
C ALA A 18 -14.52 18.74 21.11
N ASP A 19 -14.03 17.82 21.95
CA ASP A 19 -14.17 17.84 23.41
C ASP A 19 -13.93 16.37 23.84
N GLU A 20 -13.21 16.15 24.95
CA GLU A 20 -13.50 15.12 25.96
C GLU A 20 -12.27 14.95 26.87
N THR A 21 -12.38 15.60 28.02
CA THR A 21 -11.74 15.30 29.31
C THR A 21 -11.88 13.80 29.61
N GLY A 22 -10.85 13.03 29.97
CA GLY A 22 -9.94 13.21 31.09
C GLY A 22 -10.38 12.30 32.23
N GLU A 23 -9.63 11.22 32.51
CA GLU A 23 -9.46 10.65 33.86
C GLU A 23 -8.42 9.52 33.84
N ALA A 24 -7.37 9.71 34.63
CA ALA A 24 -6.33 8.72 34.92
C ALA A 24 -6.06 8.74 36.43
N GLY A 25 -6.00 7.55 37.01
CA GLY A 25 -5.82 7.24 38.43
C GLY A 25 -6.66 5.99 38.73
N ASP A 26 -6.29 5.05 39.57
CA ASP A 26 -5.14 4.79 40.45
C ASP A 26 -5.32 3.30 40.91
N GLU A 27 -4.48 2.83 41.83
CA GLU A 27 -4.59 1.56 42.59
C GLU A 27 -3.95 0.32 41.93
N LEU A 28 -2.72 -0.07 42.25
CA LEU A 28 -2.12 -0.58 43.52
C LEU A 28 -2.59 -1.96 43.96
N ASP A 29 -1.57 -2.80 44.20
CA ASP A 29 -1.44 -3.77 45.31
C ASP A 29 -2.45 -4.94 45.33
N SER A 30 -2.02 -6.20 45.28
CA SER A 30 -1.64 -6.94 46.49
C SER A 30 -1.00 -8.28 46.12
N GLY A 31 0.00 -8.70 46.88
CA GLY A 31 0.66 -10.01 46.77
C GLY A 31 0.05 -11.12 47.64
N GLU A 32 0.85 -12.19 47.74
CA GLU A 32 0.77 -13.32 48.71
C GLU A 32 -0.43 -14.29 48.52
N ALA A 33 -0.33 -15.61 48.60
CA ALA A 33 0.59 -16.59 49.21
C ALA A 33 0.60 -17.86 48.30
N GLY A 34 1.54 -18.81 48.31
CA GLY A 34 2.22 -19.45 49.43
C GLY A 34 1.37 -20.62 49.96
N ASP A 35 1.69 -21.87 49.54
CA ASP A 35 1.53 -23.16 50.26
C ASP A 35 1.87 -24.30 49.25
N ASP A 36 3.07 -24.90 49.27
CA ASP A 36 3.62 -25.90 50.19
C ASP A 36 3.00 -27.32 50.07
N LEU A 37 3.77 -28.18 49.39
CA LEU A 37 4.15 -29.57 49.70
C LEU A 37 3.10 -30.45 50.42
N SER A 38 2.78 -31.68 49.97
CA SER A 38 3.64 -32.87 50.03
C SER A 38 2.74 -34.12 49.81
N ASP A 39 3.16 -35.08 48.99
CA ASP A 39 3.71 -36.39 49.39
C ASP A 39 2.74 -37.37 50.08
N ALA A 40 2.42 -38.47 49.40
CA ALA A 40 2.51 -39.84 49.94
C ALA A 40 2.07 -40.86 48.87
N GLY A 41 3.02 -41.68 48.42
CA GLY A 41 2.75 -42.88 47.62
C GLY A 41 2.22 -44.06 48.43
N GLY A 42 1.82 -45.12 47.73
CA GLY A 42 1.48 -46.40 48.36
C GLY A 42 0.76 -47.40 47.45
N ASP A 43 1.55 -48.34 46.94
CA ASP A 43 1.30 -49.43 45.98
C ASP A 43 0.33 -50.56 46.47
N HIS A 44 -0.61 -50.95 45.57
CA HIS A 44 -1.19 -52.28 45.18
C HIS A 44 -1.39 -53.47 46.16
N PRO A 45 -2.06 -54.60 45.77
CA PRO A 45 -2.98 -54.88 44.63
C PRO A 45 -4.23 -55.72 45.02
N GLY A 46 -5.20 -55.86 44.11
CA GLY A 46 -6.15 -56.98 44.19
C GLY A 46 -7.36 -56.92 43.25
N GLY A 47 -7.53 -57.96 42.44
CA GLY A 47 -8.85 -58.40 41.96
C GLY A 47 -9.08 -58.29 40.46
N GLY A 48 -8.82 -59.38 39.74
CA GLY A 48 -9.11 -59.51 38.32
C GLY A 48 -10.59 -59.41 37.98
N GLY A 49 -10.86 -58.75 36.87
CA GLY A 49 -12.13 -58.74 36.15
C GLY A 49 -11.82 -58.69 34.67
N VAL A 50 -12.12 -59.78 33.99
CA VAL A 50 -12.11 -59.92 32.52
C VAL A 50 -13.01 -58.86 31.89
N GLY A 51 -12.42 -58.06 31.01
CA GLY A 51 -13.09 -57.08 30.15
C GLY A 51 -12.18 -56.85 28.95
N ASP A 52 -12.08 -57.86 28.09
CA ASP A 52 -11.47 -57.74 26.76
C ASP A 52 -12.47 -57.03 25.86
N GLU A 53 -12.56 -55.72 26.02
CA GLU A 53 -13.06 -54.77 25.02
C GLU A 53 -12.08 -53.60 25.06
N ALA A 54 -10.88 -53.84 24.52
CA ALA A 54 -10.08 -52.75 23.98
C ALA A 54 -10.85 -52.22 22.76
N GLU A 55 -11.86 -51.38 23.02
CA GLU A 55 -12.14 -50.31 22.09
C GLU A 55 -10.86 -49.49 22.04
N ASP A 56 -10.12 -49.72 20.96
CA ASP A 56 -9.07 -48.86 20.47
C ASP A 56 -9.71 -47.49 20.26
N GLY A 57 -9.78 -46.71 21.33
CA GLY A 57 -10.01 -45.29 21.31
C GLY A 57 -8.80 -44.64 20.67
N ALA A 58 -8.60 -44.91 19.37
CA ALA A 58 -8.09 -43.89 18.48
C ALA A 58 -9.00 -42.70 18.74
N SER A 59 -8.45 -41.65 19.35
CA SER A 59 -9.11 -40.36 19.42
C SER A 59 -9.51 -40.06 17.99
N ASP A 60 -10.80 -40.18 17.68
CA ASP A 60 -11.40 -39.73 16.44
C ASP A 60 -11.38 -38.21 16.54
N ASP A 61 -10.16 -37.65 16.44
CA ASP A 61 -9.89 -36.23 16.25
C ASP A 61 -10.15 -35.86 14.78
N ALA A 62 -11.04 -36.63 14.13
CA ALA A 62 -11.80 -36.19 12.98
C ALA A 62 -13.00 -35.41 13.55
N GLY A 63 -12.71 -34.19 13.99
CA GLY A 63 -13.72 -33.16 14.22
C GLY A 63 -14.74 -33.08 13.07
N GLU A 64 -15.91 -32.55 13.38
CA GLU A 64 -17.05 -32.56 12.48
C GLU A 64 -16.69 -31.81 11.18
N TRP A 65 -17.13 -32.31 10.02
CA TRP A 65 -16.97 -31.58 8.76
C TRP A 65 -18.10 -30.56 8.64
N LEU A 66 -17.73 -29.28 8.61
CA LEU A 66 -18.65 -28.18 8.36
C LEU A 66 -18.84 -27.98 6.85
N ALA A 67 -20.04 -27.57 6.46
CA ALA A 67 -20.42 -27.31 5.08
C ALA A 67 -20.84 -25.84 4.91
N TYR A 68 -20.07 -25.10 4.12
CA TYR A 68 -20.34 -23.72 3.74
C TYR A 68 -20.97 -23.68 2.35
N ASP A 69 -22.10 -22.99 2.18
CA ASP A 69 -22.74 -22.85 0.87
C ASP A 69 -22.41 -21.51 0.22
N PHE A 70 -21.85 -21.56 -1.00
CA PHE A 70 -21.46 -20.40 -1.79
C PHE A 70 -22.18 -20.34 -3.14
N HIS A 71 -23.45 -20.77 -3.21
CA HIS A 71 -24.17 -20.78 -4.49
C HIS A 71 -24.43 -19.37 -5.07
N GLU A 72 -24.45 -18.36 -4.21
CA GLU A 72 -24.68 -16.95 -4.54
C GLU A 72 -23.40 -16.23 -4.96
N TRP A 73 -22.25 -16.83 -4.65
CA TRP A 73 -20.96 -16.23 -4.97
C TRP A 73 -20.64 -16.37 -6.45
N SER A 74 -19.97 -15.34 -6.97
CA SER A 74 -19.41 -15.38 -8.32
C SER A 74 -18.38 -16.52 -8.44
N LEU A 75 -18.09 -16.93 -9.68
CA LEU A 75 -17.01 -17.90 -9.91
C LEU A 75 -15.64 -17.32 -9.49
N GLU A 76 -15.45 -16.01 -9.68
CA GLU A 76 -14.20 -15.32 -9.38
C GLU A 76 -13.92 -15.31 -7.87
N SER A 77 -14.93 -14.99 -7.05
CA SER A 77 -14.83 -14.98 -5.58
C SER A 77 -14.53 -16.38 -5.03
N ARG A 78 -15.13 -17.44 -5.60
CA ARG A 78 -14.83 -18.83 -5.20
C ARG A 78 -13.43 -19.29 -5.59
N VAL A 79 -12.92 -18.84 -6.73
CA VAL A 79 -11.54 -19.11 -7.15
C VAL A 79 -10.55 -18.36 -6.24
N MET A 80 -10.86 -17.11 -5.87
CA MET A 80 -10.07 -16.35 -4.91
C MET A 80 -10.02 -17.06 -3.55
N LEU A 81 -11.17 -17.48 -3.03
CA LEU A 81 -11.25 -18.25 -1.78
C LEU A 81 -10.45 -19.56 -1.86
N GLU A 82 -10.52 -20.29 -2.97
CA GLU A 82 -9.73 -21.52 -3.17
C GLU A 82 -8.22 -21.26 -3.15
N GLN A 83 -7.79 -20.14 -3.74
CA GLN A 83 -6.38 -19.73 -3.70
C GLN A 83 -5.94 -19.39 -2.28
N LEU A 84 -6.77 -18.69 -1.50
CA LEU A 84 -6.48 -18.35 -0.10
C LEU A 84 -6.44 -19.60 0.78
N LEU A 85 -7.41 -20.50 0.65
CA LEU A 85 -7.43 -21.79 1.35
C LEU A 85 -6.18 -22.61 1.05
N THR A 86 -5.69 -22.55 -0.20
CA THR A 86 -4.45 -23.23 -0.60
C THR A 86 -3.22 -22.56 0.02
N VAL A 87 -3.15 -21.23 0.04
CA VAL A 87 -2.02 -20.50 0.64
C VAL A 87 -1.94 -20.76 2.14
N ASP A 88 -3.07 -20.75 2.83
CA ASP A 88 -3.17 -20.98 4.28
C ASP A 88 -3.17 -22.48 4.65
N GLN A 89 -3.07 -23.36 3.65
CA GLN A 89 -3.00 -24.82 3.81
C GLN A 89 -4.20 -25.42 4.55
N VAL A 90 -5.39 -24.84 4.35
CA VAL A 90 -6.64 -25.34 4.94
C VAL A 90 -7.05 -26.65 4.27
N VAL A 91 -7.22 -27.71 5.07
CA VAL A 91 -7.71 -29.00 4.58
C VAL A 91 -9.20 -28.86 4.24
N HIS A 92 -9.53 -28.93 2.96
CA HIS A 92 -10.89 -28.72 2.46
C HIS A 92 -11.24 -29.61 1.26
N SER A 93 -12.53 -29.70 0.95
CA SER A 93 -13.03 -30.34 -0.27
C SER A 93 -14.25 -29.61 -0.83
N TRP A 94 -14.25 -29.33 -2.12
CA TRP A 94 -15.39 -28.73 -2.81
C TRP A 94 -16.39 -29.80 -3.28
N GLN A 95 -17.68 -29.53 -3.09
CA GLN A 95 -18.81 -30.29 -3.62
C GLN A 95 -19.73 -29.35 -4.38
N GLY A 96 -19.42 -29.10 -5.66
CA GLY A 96 -20.15 -28.12 -6.46
C GLY A 96 -19.89 -26.69 -5.98
N THR A 97 -20.86 -26.07 -5.31
CA THR A 97 -20.74 -24.73 -4.70
C THR A 97 -20.62 -24.77 -3.19
N THR A 98 -20.59 -25.96 -2.60
CA THR A 98 -20.47 -26.15 -1.16
C THR A 98 -19.04 -26.52 -0.80
N LEU A 99 -18.43 -25.78 0.11
CA LEU A 99 -17.10 -26.06 0.64
C LEU A 99 -17.24 -26.90 1.91
N MET A 100 -16.54 -28.02 1.98
CA MET A 100 -16.43 -28.84 3.18
C MET A 100 -15.09 -28.61 3.86
N VAL A 101 -15.11 -28.24 5.15
CA VAL A 101 -13.93 -27.98 5.97
C VAL A 101 -14.04 -28.69 7.31
N HIS A 102 -12.91 -28.92 7.96
CA HIS A 102 -12.91 -29.45 9.32
C HIS A 102 -13.28 -28.36 10.33
N GLU A 103 -14.11 -28.68 11.32
CA GLU A 103 -14.56 -27.75 12.38
C GLU A 103 -13.38 -27.06 13.08
N SER A 104 -12.25 -27.75 13.26
CA SER A 104 -11.05 -27.15 13.87
C SER A 104 -10.46 -25.97 13.09
N LEU A 105 -10.86 -25.78 11.83
CA LEU A 105 -10.39 -24.74 10.92
C LEU A 105 -11.47 -23.69 10.62
N GLU A 106 -12.64 -23.78 11.26
CA GLU A 106 -13.79 -22.88 11.06
C GLU A 106 -13.35 -21.41 11.17
N THR A 107 -12.69 -21.03 12.26
CA THR A 107 -12.24 -19.65 12.50
C THR A 107 -11.29 -19.13 11.41
N THR A 108 -10.43 -20.00 10.87
CA THR A 108 -9.55 -19.63 9.75
C THR A 108 -10.38 -19.41 8.49
N VAL A 109 -11.29 -20.33 8.19
CA VAL A 109 -12.14 -20.28 6.99
C VAL A 109 -13.06 -19.05 7.03
N ASP A 110 -13.65 -18.73 8.18
CA ASP A 110 -14.48 -17.53 8.35
C ASP A 110 -13.69 -16.26 8.04
N GLY A 111 -12.45 -16.15 8.54
CA GLY A 111 -11.58 -15.01 8.23
C GLY A 111 -11.23 -14.92 6.74
N LEU A 112 -10.99 -16.06 6.08
CA LEU A 112 -10.73 -16.07 4.63
C LEU A 112 -11.98 -15.74 3.80
N VAL A 113 -13.17 -16.11 4.27
CA VAL A 113 -14.45 -15.75 3.64
C VAL A 113 -14.68 -14.25 3.76
N GLU A 114 -14.52 -13.70 4.97
CA GLU A 114 -14.61 -12.26 5.24
C GLU A 114 -13.65 -11.48 4.33
N GLU A 115 -12.39 -11.91 4.20
CA GLU A 115 -11.40 -11.26 3.33
C GLU A 115 -11.85 -11.20 1.85
N VAL A 116 -12.49 -12.25 1.34
CA VAL A 116 -13.00 -12.28 -0.04
C VAL A 116 -14.23 -11.39 -0.19
N GLU A 117 -15.13 -11.37 0.79
CA GLU A 117 -16.30 -10.49 0.80
C GLU A 117 -15.86 -9.02 0.81
N GLU A 118 -14.95 -8.65 1.72
CA GLU A 118 -14.36 -7.31 1.79
C GLU A 118 -13.72 -6.92 0.44
N THR A 119 -13.03 -7.86 -0.22
CA THR A 119 -12.41 -7.62 -1.52
C THR A 119 -13.44 -7.37 -2.63
N GLU A 120 -14.53 -8.14 -2.66
CA GLU A 120 -15.61 -7.94 -3.64
C GLU A 120 -16.39 -6.65 -3.36
N GLU A 121 -16.67 -6.34 -2.10
CA GLU A 121 -17.28 -5.06 -1.70
C GLU A 121 -16.40 -3.87 -2.10
N ALA A 122 -15.09 -3.95 -1.87
CA ALA A 122 -14.14 -2.93 -2.31
C ALA A 122 -14.14 -2.79 -3.84
N LYS A 123 -14.19 -3.90 -4.58
CA LYS A 123 -14.25 -3.88 -6.04
C LYS A 123 -15.56 -3.31 -6.57
N GLU A 124 -16.70 -3.62 -5.94
CA GLU A 124 -17.99 -3.01 -6.27
C GLU A 124 -18.00 -1.52 -5.97
N ALA A 125 -17.46 -1.11 -4.82
CA ALA A 125 -17.27 0.29 -4.47
C ALA A 125 -16.41 1.00 -5.52
N ILE A 126 -15.34 0.38 -6.00
CA ILE A 126 -14.50 0.90 -7.08
C ILE A 126 -15.26 1.00 -8.42
N ALA A 127 -16.12 0.03 -8.75
CA ALA A 127 -16.85 0.03 -10.01
C ALA A 127 -18.00 1.06 -10.03
N ARG A 128 -18.51 1.44 -8.85
CA ARG A 128 -19.62 2.39 -8.73
C ARG A 128 -19.18 3.81 -9.12
N PRO A 129 -19.96 4.53 -9.94
CA PRO A 129 -19.71 5.94 -10.20
C PRO A 129 -19.87 6.78 -8.92
N ILE A 130 -19.07 7.84 -8.83
CA ILE A 130 -19.09 8.80 -7.72
C ILE A 130 -20.49 9.40 -7.58
N GLY A 131 -21.03 9.37 -6.36
CA GLY A 131 -22.34 9.94 -6.04
C GLY A 131 -22.31 11.48 -5.87
N PRO A 132 -23.47 12.16 -5.95
CA PRO A 132 -23.55 13.63 -5.83
C PRO A 132 -23.26 14.17 -4.41
N ASP A 133 -23.44 13.37 -3.36
CA ASP A 133 -23.26 13.75 -1.94
C ASP A 133 -22.13 12.94 -1.27
N GLU A 134 -21.27 12.31 -2.07
CA GLU A 134 -20.14 11.55 -1.56
C GLU A 134 -18.99 12.49 -1.16
N PRO A 135 -18.28 12.27 -0.04
CA PRO A 135 -17.14 13.10 0.32
C PRO A 135 -16.03 12.95 -0.73
N LEU A 136 -15.61 14.08 -1.29
CA LEU A 136 -14.58 14.15 -2.34
C LEU A 136 -13.34 14.90 -1.83
N THR A 137 -12.18 14.39 -2.22
CA THR A 137 -10.90 15.09 -2.15
C THR A 137 -10.59 15.70 -3.51
N ALA A 138 -10.18 16.96 -3.52
CA ALA A 138 -9.81 17.70 -4.73
C ALA A 138 -8.29 17.80 -4.86
N PHE A 139 -7.77 17.46 -6.03
CA PHE A 139 -6.37 17.62 -6.42
C PHE A 139 -6.24 18.75 -7.45
N GLU A 140 -5.48 19.79 -7.11
CA GLU A 140 -5.26 20.95 -7.96
C GLU A 140 -4.34 20.58 -9.15
N LEU A 141 -4.88 20.49 -10.36
CA LEU A 141 -4.10 20.21 -11.58
C LEU A 141 -3.95 21.44 -12.49
N ALA A 142 -4.38 22.62 -12.06
CA ALA A 142 -4.35 23.83 -12.88
C ALA A 142 -2.92 24.21 -13.34
N GLU A 143 -1.92 23.97 -12.51
CA GLU A 143 -0.51 24.31 -12.78
C GLU A 143 0.24 23.21 -13.55
N TRP A 144 -0.41 22.09 -13.84
CA TRP A 144 0.24 20.93 -14.46
C TRP A 144 0.25 21.04 -15.99
N PRO A 145 1.36 20.64 -16.66
CA PRO A 145 1.40 20.54 -18.11
C PRO A 145 0.30 19.61 -18.66
N GLU A 146 -0.30 19.94 -19.81
CA GLU A 146 -1.38 19.14 -20.41
C GLU A 146 -0.98 17.69 -20.69
N ALA A 147 0.25 17.46 -21.15
CA ALA A 147 0.79 16.12 -21.36
C ALA A 147 0.79 15.32 -20.05
N LEU A 148 1.23 15.94 -18.96
CA LEU A 148 1.29 15.32 -17.64
C LEU A 148 -0.09 15.01 -17.08
N ARG A 149 -1.05 15.93 -17.23
CA ARG A 149 -2.46 15.71 -16.85
C ARG A 149 -3.07 14.57 -17.63
N SER A 150 -2.83 14.51 -18.93
CA SER A 150 -3.35 13.44 -19.80
C SER A 150 -2.80 12.08 -19.38
N GLU A 151 -1.52 12.01 -19.02
CA GLU A 151 -0.89 10.79 -18.52
C GLU A 151 -1.44 10.37 -17.15
N LEU A 152 -1.69 11.34 -16.25
CA LEU A 152 -2.36 11.07 -14.97
C LEU A 152 -3.75 10.44 -15.19
N MET A 153 -4.56 10.99 -16.10
CA MET A 153 -5.89 10.43 -16.40
C MET A 153 -5.80 9.00 -16.93
N GLU A 154 -4.85 8.74 -17.83
CA GLU A 154 -4.63 7.38 -18.34
C GLU A 154 -4.27 6.42 -17.20
N ARG A 155 -3.38 6.83 -16.28
CA ARG A 155 -3.02 6.00 -15.12
C ARG A 155 -4.15 5.79 -14.15
N LEU A 156 -4.98 6.79 -13.87
CA LEU A 156 -6.16 6.63 -13.00
C LEU A 156 -7.18 5.65 -13.59
N VAL A 157 -7.38 5.68 -14.91
CA VAL A 157 -8.21 4.68 -15.61
C VAL A 157 -7.60 3.28 -15.49
N GLN A 158 -6.29 3.14 -15.69
CA GLN A 158 -5.59 1.86 -15.54
C GLN A 158 -5.67 1.32 -14.10
N ALA A 159 -5.52 2.20 -13.11
CA ALA A 159 -5.63 1.89 -11.70
C ALA A 159 -7.09 1.66 -11.24
N ARG A 160 -8.07 1.88 -12.13
CA ARG A 160 -9.51 1.83 -11.84
C ARG A 160 -9.84 2.71 -10.63
N VAL A 161 -9.46 3.97 -10.68
CA VAL A 161 -9.83 4.96 -9.67
C VAL A 161 -10.96 5.82 -10.23
N PRO A 162 -12.16 5.80 -9.64
CA PRO A 162 -13.23 6.71 -10.04
C PRO A 162 -12.83 8.15 -9.77
N HIS A 163 -13.02 9.00 -10.78
CA HIS A 163 -12.64 10.40 -10.72
C HIS A 163 -13.53 11.26 -11.61
N ILE A 164 -13.61 12.55 -11.28
CA ILE A 164 -14.29 13.59 -12.05
C ILE A 164 -13.30 14.73 -12.29
N LEU A 165 -13.32 15.30 -13.49
CA LEU A 165 -12.60 16.52 -13.80
C LEU A 165 -13.55 17.71 -13.67
N ASP A 166 -13.31 18.58 -12.70
CA ASP A 166 -13.99 19.87 -12.62
C ASP A 166 -13.28 20.86 -13.53
N THR A 167 -13.81 21.10 -14.72
CA THR A 167 -13.29 22.09 -15.66
C THR A 167 -13.95 23.45 -15.37
N GLY A 168 -13.61 24.07 -14.26
CA GLY A 168 -13.95 25.47 -13.96
C GLY A 168 -15.42 25.87 -14.07
N GLY A 169 -16.17 25.65 -12.98
CA GLY A 169 -17.12 26.61 -12.41
C GLY A 169 -18.11 27.34 -13.35
N ASP A 170 -19.16 26.65 -13.78
CA ASP A 170 -20.49 27.27 -13.89
C ASP A 170 -21.56 26.27 -13.40
N THR A 171 -21.71 26.18 -12.08
CA THR A 171 -23.05 26.07 -11.52
C THR A 171 -23.38 27.39 -10.84
N GLY A 172 -23.26 28.49 -11.61
CA GLY A 172 -24.22 29.55 -11.43
C GLY A 172 -25.58 28.93 -11.71
N ASP A 173 -26.42 28.85 -10.69
CA ASP A 173 -27.85 28.77 -10.88
C ASP A 173 -28.33 30.17 -11.32
N PRO A 174 -28.70 30.42 -12.59
CA PRO A 174 -29.62 31.50 -12.95
C PRO A 174 -31.08 30.99 -12.87
N GLY A 175 -31.36 30.10 -11.93
CA GLY A 175 -32.60 29.35 -11.78
C GLY A 175 -33.58 29.92 -10.76
N ALA A 176 -33.34 31.11 -10.22
CA ALA A 176 -34.42 31.92 -9.63
C ALA A 176 -35.04 32.83 -10.70
N GLY A 177 -35.73 32.20 -11.66
CA GLY A 177 -36.64 32.90 -12.55
C GLY A 177 -37.79 33.48 -11.74
N ASP A 178 -37.72 34.77 -11.42
CA ASP A 178 -38.90 35.58 -11.12
C ASP A 178 -39.43 36.14 -12.45
N PRO A 179 -40.57 35.66 -12.98
CA PRO A 179 -41.20 36.26 -14.16
C PRO A 179 -42.02 37.48 -13.72
N GLY A 180 -41.34 38.57 -13.40
CA GLY A 180 -41.93 39.86 -13.06
C GLY A 180 -41.45 40.94 -14.03
N ALA A 181 -42.34 41.39 -14.89
CA ALA A 181 -42.08 42.39 -15.92
C ALA A 181 -42.06 43.82 -15.35
N ASP A 182 -41.03 44.61 -15.69
CA ASP A 182 -41.19 46.03 -16.02
C ASP A 182 -39.96 46.66 -16.71
N ASP A 183 -40.28 47.40 -17.77
CA ASP A 183 -39.54 48.45 -18.49
C ASP A 183 -38.38 49.14 -17.75
N ALA A 184 -37.19 49.21 -18.38
CA ALA A 184 -36.47 50.48 -18.56
C ALA A 184 -35.29 50.36 -19.54
N GLU A 185 -35.30 51.29 -20.49
CA GLU A 185 -34.25 51.72 -21.42
C GLU A 185 -32.85 51.84 -20.80
N VAL A 186 -31.83 51.24 -21.45
CA VAL A 186 -30.48 51.82 -21.54
C VAL A 186 -29.78 51.37 -22.83
N ALA A 187 -29.53 52.35 -23.69
CA ALA A 187 -28.60 52.26 -24.81
C ALA A 187 -27.18 52.55 -24.31
N GLY A 188 -26.17 51.83 -24.83
CA GLY A 188 -24.77 52.17 -24.59
C GLY A 188 -23.82 51.02 -24.87
N VAL A 189 -23.28 51.01 -26.09
CA VAL A 189 -22.11 50.23 -26.51
C VAL A 189 -20.95 50.50 -25.54
N ASP A 190 -20.40 49.45 -24.94
CA ASP A 190 -18.99 49.03 -24.92
C ASP A 190 -18.86 47.93 -23.85
N ALA A 191 -19.23 46.69 -24.18
CA ALA A 191 -18.73 45.57 -23.41
C ALA A 191 -17.29 45.35 -23.89
N PRO A 192 -16.24 45.47 -23.05
CA PRO A 192 -14.97 44.90 -23.43
C PRO A 192 -15.24 43.42 -23.69
N GLU A 193 -14.88 42.95 -24.89
CA GLU A 193 -14.72 41.51 -25.10
C GLU A 193 -13.90 41.02 -23.91
N SER A 194 -14.53 40.22 -23.06
CA SER A 194 -13.85 39.59 -21.95
C SER A 194 -12.81 38.67 -22.59
N ASP A 195 -11.59 39.16 -22.76
CA ASP A 195 -10.35 38.37 -22.88
C ASP A 195 -10.12 37.58 -21.58
N ALA A 196 -11.17 36.94 -21.07
CA ALA A 196 -11.01 35.84 -20.14
C ALA A 196 -10.72 34.65 -21.04
N GLU A 197 -9.45 34.39 -21.33
CA GLU A 197 -9.07 33.02 -21.66
C GLU A 197 -9.47 32.19 -20.44
N PRO A 198 -10.52 31.33 -20.50
CA PRO A 198 -10.73 30.38 -19.43
C PRO A 198 -9.69 29.28 -19.68
N GLY A 199 -8.46 29.51 -19.20
CA GLY A 199 -7.52 28.43 -19.01
C GLY A 199 -8.19 27.41 -18.10
N PRO A 200 -8.28 26.12 -18.47
CA PRO A 200 -9.07 25.16 -17.74
C PRO A 200 -8.40 24.91 -16.39
N VAL A 201 -8.95 25.53 -15.34
CA VAL A 201 -8.78 25.07 -13.96
C VAL A 201 -9.47 23.72 -13.91
N CYS A 202 -8.66 22.66 -14.00
CA CYS A 202 -9.12 21.28 -13.89
C CYS A 202 -8.78 20.80 -12.49
N ASP A 203 -9.73 20.80 -11.57
CA ASP A 203 -9.54 20.08 -10.31
C ASP A 203 -9.94 18.62 -10.53
N LEU A 204 -9.09 17.71 -10.07
CA LEU A 204 -9.39 16.28 -10.07
C LEU A 204 -10.11 15.95 -8.77
N LEU A 205 -11.39 15.63 -8.87
CA LEU A 205 -12.22 15.21 -7.75
C LEU A 205 -12.25 13.69 -7.67
N VAL A 206 -11.87 13.15 -6.53
CA VAL A 206 -11.85 11.72 -6.23
C VAL A 206 -12.53 11.48 -4.89
N ARG A 207 -12.97 10.26 -4.63
CA ARG A 207 -13.55 9.93 -3.32
C ARG A 207 -12.48 10.02 -2.24
N GLU A 208 -12.86 10.47 -1.05
CA GLU A 208 -11.93 10.51 0.10
C GLU A 208 -11.30 9.13 0.38
N ALA A 209 -12.08 8.05 0.22
CA ALA A 209 -11.59 6.68 0.35
C ALA A 209 -10.54 6.26 -0.71
N ASP A 210 -10.52 6.93 -1.87
CA ASP A 210 -9.58 6.67 -2.96
C ASP A 210 -8.38 7.65 -2.96
N GLU A 211 -8.31 8.60 -2.02
CA GLU A 211 -7.26 9.63 -1.93
C GLU A 211 -5.85 9.04 -1.94
N GLU A 212 -5.58 8.06 -1.06
CA GLU A 212 -4.25 7.44 -0.95
C GLU A 212 -3.84 6.74 -2.26
N ARG A 213 -4.79 6.10 -2.95
CA ARG A 213 -4.53 5.44 -4.24
C ARG A 213 -4.15 6.46 -5.31
N VAL A 214 -4.77 7.63 -5.30
CA VAL A 214 -4.50 8.73 -6.23
C VAL A 214 -3.14 9.34 -5.93
N GLU A 215 -2.80 9.54 -4.66
CA GLU A 215 -1.48 10.02 -4.24
C GLU A 215 -0.37 9.10 -4.74
N VAL A 216 -0.53 7.77 -4.58
CA VAL A 216 0.44 6.80 -5.10
C VAL A 216 0.64 6.92 -6.62
N VAL A 217 -0.45 7.10 -7.37
CA VAL A 217 -0.38 7.27 -8.83
C VAL A 217 0.31 8.59 -9.21
N ILE A 218 0.00 9.68 -8.48
CA ILE A 218 0.63 10.98 -8.68
C ILE A 218 2.12 10.92 -8.36
N ASP A 219 2.51 10.32 -7.24
CA ASP A 219 3.90 10.17 -6.83
C ASP A 219 4.69 9.33 -7.83
N ASP A 220 4.13 8.23 -8.34
CA ASP A 220 4.76 7.42 -9.39
C ASP A 220 4.93 8.22 -10.68
N LEU A 221 3.90 8.94 -11.12
CA LEU A 221 3.98 9.78 -12.32
C LEU A 221 5.07 10.84 -12.21
N LEU A 222 5.08 11.60 -11.10
CA LEU A 222 6.07 12.65 -10.88
C LEU A 222 7.49 12.09 -10.74
N ALA A 223 7.63 10.91 -10.15
CA ALA A 223 8.91 10.22 -10.12
C ALA A 223 9.45 9.92 -11.52
N ARG A 224 8.59 9.44 -12.41
CA ARG A 224 8.99 9.10 -13.79
C ARG A 224 9.35 10.32 -14.60
N GLU A 225 8.65 11.43 -14.39
CA GLU A 225 9.00 12.71 -15.02
C GLU A 225 10.37 13.23 -14.57
N GLU A 226 10.69 13.12 -13.28
CA GLU A 226 12.04 13.47 -12.77
C GLU A 226 13.13 12.59 -13.40
N GLU A 227 12.79 11.37 -13.78
CA GLU A 227 13.65 10.40 -14.45
C GLU A 227 13.59 10.47 -15.99
N ALA A 228 13.01 11.52 -16.56
CA ALA A 228 12.84 11.66 -18.00
C ALA A 228 14.19 11.58 -18.76
N ASP A 229 15.27 12.09 -18.17
CA ASP A 229 16.61 12.09 -18.77
C ASP A 229 17.47 10.86 -18.41
N PHE A 230 16.92 9.90 -17.65
CA PHE A 230 17.68 8.76 -17.13
C PHE A 230 17.75 7.63 -18.16
N GLU A 231 18.78 6.78 -18.03
CA GLU A 231 18.98 5.64 -18.92
C GLU A 231 17.89 4.59 -18.69
N GLU A 232 17.21 4.18 -19.76
CA GLU A 232 16.35 3.00 -19.73
C GLU A 232 17.21 1.75 -19.93
N MET A 233 17.17 0.85 -18.95
CA MET A 233 17.88 -0.43 -18.98
C MET A 233 16.89 -1.58 -19.00
N ASP A 234 17.21 -2.65 -19.74
CA ASP A 234 16.38 -3.85 -19.75
C ASP A 234 16.46 -4.60 -18.41
N GLY A 235 15.42 -5.37 -18.09
CA GLY A 235 15.30 -6.03 -16.79
C GLY A 235 16.44 -7.01 -16.47
N LEU A 236 17.06 -7.62 -17.48
CA LEU A 236 18.18 -8.53 -17.26
C LEU A 236 19.47 -7.75 -16.97
N GLU A 237 19.71 -6.63 -17.65
CA GLU A 237 20.83 -5.74 -17.34
C GLU A 237 20.67 -5.10 -15.95
N VAL A 238 19.46 -4.68 -15.59
CA VAL A 238 19.13 -4.18 -14.24
C VAL A 238 19.41 -5.26 -13.19
N ASN A 239 18.94 -6.50 -13.38
CA ASN A 239 19.16 -7.57 -12.41
C ASN A 239 20.65 -7.89 -12.20
N ARG A 240 21.45 -7.87 -13.27
CA ARG A 240 22.91 -8.00 -13.17
C ARG A 240 23.52 -6.84 -12.37
N LEU A 241 23.13 -5.61 -12.68
CA LEU A 241 23.62 -4.41 -11.97
C LEU A 241 23.29 -4.47 -10.47
N LEU A 242 22.06 -4.87 -10.12
CA LEU A 242 21.63 -5.05 -8.72
C LEU A 242 22.39 -6.17 -8.02
N SER A 243 22.62 -7.30 -8.71
CA SER A 243 23.39 -8.42 -8.18
C SER A 243 24.84 -8.03 -7.92
N ASP A 244 25.46 -7.30 -8.84
CA ASP A 244 26.84 -6.82 -8.71
C ASP A 244 26.97 -5.80 -7.55
N LEU A 245 26.02 -4.87 -7.43
CA LEU A 245 25.97 -3.92 -6.32
C LEU A 245 25.74 -4.65 -4.99
N PHE A 246 24.85 -5.65 -4.95
CA PHE A 246 24.62 -6.48 -3.75
C PHE A 246 25.91 -7.18 -3.30
N MET A 247 26.66 -7.78 -4.22
CA MET A 247 27.93 -8.42 -3.88
C MET A 247 28.97 -7.42 -3.34
N ALA A 248 28.98 -6.19 -3.84
CA ALA A 248 29.84 -5.13 -3.33
C ALA A 248 29.43 -4.71 -1.91
N CYS A 249 28.14 -4.48 -1.67
CA CYS A 249 27.60 -4.13 -0.35
C CYS A 249 27.79 -5.26 0.66
N ASP A 250 27.61 -6.53 0.26
CA ASP A 250 27.80 -7.69 1.14
C ASP A 250 29.25 -7.84 1.60
N ARG A 251 30.22 -7.43 0.76
CA ARG A 251 31.64 -7.34 1.13
C ARG A 251 31.89 -6.20 2.11
N LEU A 252 31.42 -4.99 1.81
CA LEU A 252 31.60 -3.83 2.69
C LEU A 252 30.95 -3.99 4.06
N ARG A 253 29.78 -4.65 4.13
CA ARG A 253 29.15 -5.03 5.39
C ARG A 253 30.07 -5.91 6.25
N ARG A 254 30.82 -6.84 5.64
CA ARG A 254 31.72 -7.73 6.38
C ARG A 254 33.03 -7.03 6.73
N ASP A 255 33.59 -6.30 5.77
CA ASP A 255 34.82 -5.53 5.93
C ASP A 255 34.69 -4.19 5.17
N PRO A 256 34.56 -3.06 5.89
CA PRO A 256 34.40 -1.74 5.28
C PRO A 256 35.65 -1.28 4.49
N ARG A 257 36.78 -1.98 4.61
CA ARG A 257 38.01 -1.70 3.85
C ARG A 257 38.27 -2.70 2.72
N ASP A 258 37.30 -3.56 2.40
CA ASP A 258 37.44 -4.52 1.31
C ASP A 258 37.59 -3.81 -0.05
N PHE A 259 38.76 -3.91 -0.67
CA PHE A 259 39.06 -3.22 -1.93
C PHE A 259 38.12 -3.61 -3.08
N ASP A 260 37.68 -4.86 -3.15
CA ASP A 260 36.74 -5.30 -4.18
C ASP A 260 35.32 -4.77 -3.92
N GLY A 261 34.89 -4.69 -2.65
CA GLY A 261 33.66 -4.03 -2.22
C GLY A 261 33.66 -2.54 -2.58
N LEU A 262 34.72 -1.80 -2.23
CA LEU A 262 34.85 -0.37 -2.54
C LEU A 262 34.85 -0.14 -4.06
N ARG A 263 35.63 -0.93 -4.82
CA ARG A 263 35.67 -0.86 -6.29
C ARG A 263 34.31 -1.19 -6.91
N GLY A 264 33.59 -2.16 -6.34
CA GLY A 264 32.25 -2.53 -6.78
C GLY A 264 31.26 -1.38 -6.60
N VAL A 265 31.24 -0.73 -5.43
CA VAL A 265 30.38 0.44 -5.18
C VAL A 265 30.72 1.58 -6.15
N LEU A 266 32.01 1.93 -6.29
CA LEU A 266 32.47 2.97 -7.23
C LEU A 266 32.08 2.68 -8.68
N ALA A 267 31.96 1.41 -9.07
CA ALA A 267 31.58 1.02 -10.42
C ALA A 267 30.06 0.98 -10.64
N HIS A 268 29.30 0.47 -9.66
CA HIS A 268 27.89 0.12 -9.86
C HIS A 268 26.92 1.15 -9.27
N ALA A 269 27.24 1.80 -8.15
CA ALA A 269 26.37 2.80 -7.54
C ALA A 269 26.07 4.01 -8.45
N PRO A 270 27.06 4.58 -9.18
CA PRO A 270 26.78 5.67 -10.12
C PRO A 270 25.90 5.25 -11.29
N ARG A 271 25.94 3.97 -11.69
CA ARG A 271 25.06 3.44 -12.74
C ARG A 271 23.63 3.35 -12.22
N VAL A 272 23.41 2.75 -11.04
CA VAL A 272 22.06 2.67 -10.43
C VAL A 272 21.44 4.06 -10.30
N ALA A 273 22.22 5.05 -9.86
CA ALA A 273 21.76 6.43 -9.71
C ALA A 273 21.30 7.11 -11.02
N ARG A 274 21.64 6.57 -12.20
CA ARG A 274 21.30 7.13 -13.53
C ARG A 274 20.31 6.31 -14.33
N VAL A 275 19.79 5.25 -13.73
CA VAL A 275 18.83 4.35 -14.37
C VAL A 275 17.43 4.76 -13.96
N ARG A 276 16.54 4.90 -14.95
CA ARG A 276 15.11 5.15 -14.73
C ARG A 276 14.49 3.97 -14.01
N THR A 277 13.45 4.21 -13.19
CA THR A 277 12.65 3.16 -12.55
C THR A 277 12.30 2.02 -13.53
N PRO A 278 12.89 0.83 -13.34
CA PRO A 278 12.66 -0.31 -14.23
C PRO A 278 11.22 -0.82 -14.13
N PHE A 279 10.74 -1.47 -15.20
CA PHE A 279 9.43 -2.10 -15.18
C PHE A 279 9.34 -3.17 -14.07
N GLY A 280 8.24 -3.16 -13.32
CA GLY A 280 8.02 -4.07 -12.18
C GLY A 280 8.53 -3.55 -10.83
N PHE A 281 9.18 -2.37 -10.80
CA PHE A 281 9.54 -1.68 -9.56
C PHE A 281 8.61 -0.49 -9.33
N SER A 282 8.27 -0.22 -8.06
CA SER A 282 7.63 1.05 -7.71
C SER A 282 8.66 2.17 -7.73
N ALA A 283 8.29 3.34 -8.26
CA ALA A 283 9.20 4.47 -8.31
C ALA A 283 9.71 4.93 -6.93
N PRO A 284 8.90 4.91 -5.85
CA PRO A 284 9.38 5.22 -4.50
C PRO A 284 10.49 4.26 -4.03
N SER A 285 10.32 2.95 -4.19
CA SER A 285 11.32 1.97 -3.78
C SER A 285 12.61 2.10 -4.59
N TRP A 286 12.49 2.33 -5.90
CA TRP A 286 13.65 2.56 -6.76
C TRP A 286 14.40 3.85 -6.40
N ARG A 287 13.68 4.95 -6.13
CA ARG A 287 14.27 6.21 -5.66
C ARG A 287 15.02 6.03 -4.35
N ASN A 288 14.45 5.30 -3.40
CA ASN A 288 15.12 5.00 -2.13
C ASN A 288 16.43 4.23 -2.34
N LEU A 289 16.43 3.24 -3.24
CA LEU A 289 17.64 2.51 -3.60
C LEU A 289 18.69 3.41 -4.25
N ARG A 290 18.29 4.29 -5.18
CA ARG A 290 19.20 5.26 -5.83
C ARG A 290 19.82 6.23 -4.84
N ASN A 291 19.02 6.76 -3.92
CA ASN A 291 19.50 7.66 -2.86
C ASN A 291 20.50 6.94 -1.95
N ALA A 292 20.16 5.74 -1.48
CA ALA A 292 21.07 4.94 -0.65
C ALA A 292 22.38 4.59 -1.38
N ALA A 293 22.32 4.28 -2.69
CA ALA A 293 23.51 4.05 -3.50
C ALA A 293 24.36 5.32 -3.66
N GLY A 294 23.72 6.48 -3.81
CA GLY A 294 24.40 7.79 -3.81
C GLY A 294 25.07 8.12 -2.49
N ASP A 295 24.39 7.88 -1.36
CA ASP A 295 24.93 8.07 -0.02
C ASP A 295 26.13 7.15 0.23
N LEU A 296 26.02 5.88 -0.17
CA LEU A 296 27.10 4.90 -0.04
C LEU A 296 28.30 5.29 -0.91
N LEU A 297 28.06 5.75 -2.13
CA LEU A 297 29.10 6.27 -3.01
C LEU A 297 29.82 7.45 -2.38
N ALA A 298 29.08 8.42 -1.83
CA ALA A 298 29.65 9.60 -1.18
C ALA A 298 30.53 9.22 0.03
N MET A 299 30.10 8.26 0.85
CA MET A 299 30.92 7.75 1.96
C MET A 299 32.17 7.02 1.50
N VAL A 300 32.11 6.30 0.37
CA VAL A 300 33.27 5.61 -0.20
C VAL A 300 34.27 6.59 -0.84
N GLU A 301 33.79 7.69 -1.41
CA GLU A 301 34.63 8.74 -1.99
C GLU A 301 35.28 9.65 -0.93
N ASP A 302 34.67 9.76 0.24
CA ASP A 302 35.17 10.56 1.35
C ASP A 302 36.18 9.78 2.21
N GLU A 303 37.44 10.19 2.18
CA GLU A 303 38.55 9.55 2.91
C GLU A 303 38.39 9.63 4.44
N ASP A 304 37.59 10.58 4.95
CA ASP A 304 37.35 10.79 6.38
C ASP A 304 36.07 10.11 6.90
N SER A 305 35.35 9.38 6.03
CA SER A 305 34.11 8.70 6.42
C SER A 305 34.32 7.61 7.48
N ASP A 306 33.38 7.53 8.42
CA ASP A 306 33.42 6.55 9.49
C ASP A 306 33.15 5.13 8.95
N ALA A 307 34.02 4.19 9.33
CA ALA A 307 33.98 2.82 8.83
C ALA A 307 32.78 2.02 9.38
N GLU A 308 32.26 2.40 10.55
CA GLU A 308 31.06 1.78 11.13
C GLU A 308 29.80 2.32 10.44
N ASP A 309 29.71 3.63 10.20
CA ASP A 309 28.61 4.22 9.44
C ASP A 309 28.54 3.64 8.01
N LEU A 310 29.70 3.47 7.35
CA LEU A 310 29.79 2.81 6.05
C LEU A 310 29.29 1.36 6.11
N ARG A 311 29.66 0.62 7.16
CA ARG A 311 29.22 -0.76 7.36
C ARG A 311 27.71 -0.83 7.56
N GLU A 312 27.15 0.04 8.39
CA GLU A 312 25.72 0.09 8.67
C GLU A 312 24.91 0.41 7.41
N LEU A 313 25.35 1.39 6.62
CA LEU A 313 24.69 1.71 5.36
C LEU A 313 24.80 0.56 4.35
N ALA A 314 25.97 -0.08 4.23
CA ALA A 314 26.15 -1.26 3.38
C ALA A 314 25.27 -2.44 3.82
N HIS A 315 25.05 -2.61 5.13
CA HIS A 315 24.13 -3.60 5.67
C HIS A 315 22.69 -3.32 5.27
N ARG A 316 22.22 -2.10 5.52
CA ARG A 316 20.87 -1.67 5.15
C ARG A 316 20.62 -1.85 3.65
N MET A 317 21.56 -1.42 2.82
CA MET A 317 21.48 -1.60 1.37
C MET A 317 21.44 -3.07 0.94
N SER A 318 22.23 -3.93 1.59
CA SER A 318 22.22 -5.38 1.29
C SER A 318 20.87 -6.01 1.59
N ASP A 319 20.20 -5.59 2.67
CA ASP A 319 18.88 -6.10 3.02
C ASP A 319 17.80 -5.58 2.05
N THR A 320 17.86 -4.29 1.67
CA THR A 320 16.98 -3.74 0.63
C THR A 320 17.15 -4.48 -0.70
N LEU A 321 18.38 -4.68 -1.15
CA LEU A 321 18.67 -5.39 -2.39
C LEU A 321 18.21 -6.84 -2.36
N ARG A 322 18.35 -7.53 -1.23
CA ARG A 322 17.86 -8.92 -1.05
C ARG A 322 16.34 -9.02 -1.18
N MET A 323 15.58 -8.00 -0.80
CA MET A 323 14.12 -8.01 -0.97
C MET A 323 13.69 -7.81 -2.44
N LEU A 324 14.60 -7.31 -3.29
CA LEU A 324 14.32 -6.94 -4.68
C LEU A 324 14.81 -7.98 -5.72
N ILE A 325 15.67 -8.92 -5.32
CA ILE A 325 16.28 -9.96 -6.19
C ILE A 325 15.82 -11.36 -5.81
#